data_AF-A0A9N8VIS5-F1
#
_entry.id   AF-A0A9N8VIS5-F1
#
_cell.length_a   1.000
_cell.length_b   1.000
_cell.length_c   1.000
_cell.angle_alpha   90.00
_cell.angle_beta   90.00
_cell.angle_gamma   90.00
#
_symmetry.space_group_name_H-M   'P 1'
#
loop_
_entity.id
_entity.type
_entity.pdbx_description
1 polymer ?
#
loop_
_entity_poly.entity_id
_entity_poly.type
_entity_poly.pdbx_seq_one_letter_code
_entity_poly.pdbx_strand_id
1 'polypeptide(L)'
;MNCSETPTPYEIYNFFINLRDSLPDDSDYTDLLATLFIPKEVMPTSELLQNVLPHFRRASNPGLFTTFQVIMRNAESNPTFESTFMRVCESLEVLEKVEAALLYNKKLFEAYLQALQLDNVSASHEQVMNSLQRFLNERCTPSTRLRVQKVFAEESAADELGLSNEVLETAASILNDDALYIRILETLQLNYRENLAWNGVVDRIKKIVLEKKPAVWVVFENFLDDFHPSGRQDHTVYYPLPEAYQQQQNYHTKDLATNNNNDYAVFCEHSVMTNGTGGDSKDKREVNGGATIVEMPQQQPREVLGSVY
;
A
#
# COMPACT_ATOMS: atom_id res chain seq x y z
N MET A 1 -0.77 26.71 25.19
CA MET A 1 -0.75 25.82 24.01
C MET A 1 -1.68 24.66 24.33
N ASN A 2 -2.79 24.55 23.62
CA ASN A 2 -3.78 23.48 23.85
C ASN A 2 -3.21 22.16 23.29
N CYS A 3 -2.54 21.38 24.15
CA CYS A 3 -2.08 20.02 23.84
C CYS A 3 -3.24 19.02 23.97
N SER A 4 -4.23 19.07 23.09
CA SER A 4 -5.39 18.16 23.20
C SER A 4 -5.81 17.48 21.90
N GLU A 5 -5.04 17.59 20.82
CA GLU A 5 -5.34 16.86 19.59
C GLU A 5 -4.53 15.57 19.55
N THR A 6 -5.26 14.45 19.69
CA THR A 6 -4.78 13.11 19.44
C THR A 6 -4.31 13.03 17.97
N PRO A 7 -3.09 12.52 17.68
CA PRO A 7 -2.63 12.40 16.31
C PRO A 7 -3.60 11.60 15.45
N THR A 8 -3.85 12.10 14.24
CA THR A 8 -4.65 11.44 13.21
C THR A 8 -3.89 10.26 12.59
N PRO A 9 -4.57 9.30 11.93
CA PRO A 9 -3.90 8.21 11.22
C PRO A 9 -2.85 8.72 10.20
N TYR A 10 -3.13 9.84 9.52
CA TYR A 10 -2.20 10.46 8.58
C TYR A 10 -0.94 10.98 9.29
N GLU A 11 -1.07 11.59 10.47
CA GLU A 11 0.09 12.07 11.24
C GLU A 11 0.94 10.92 11.79
N ILE A 12 0.31 9.80 12.19
CA ILE A 12 1.02 8.59 12.60
C ILE A 12 1.80 8.01 11.40
N TYR A 13 1.14 7.86 10.25
CA TYR A 13 1.78 7.39 9.02
C TYR A 13 2.98 8.28 8.64
N ASN A 14 2.77 9.59 8.54
CA ASN A 14 3.85 10.53 8.23
C ASN A 14 4.99 10.48 9.24
N PHE A 15 4.70 10.27 10.53
CA PHE A 15 5.75 10.09 11.53
C PHE A 15 6.66 8.91 11.16
N PHE A 16 6.08 7.78 10.76
CA PHE A 16 6.84 6.58 10.37
C PHE A 16 7.62 6.76 9.07
N ILE A 17 7.05 7.43 8.06
CA ILE A 17 7.79 7.76 6.83
C ILE A 17 8.98 8.66 7.14
N ASN A 18 8.78 9.75 7.90
CA ASN A 18 9.87 10.62 8.31
C ASN A 18 10.92 9.89 9.16
N LEU A 19 10.49 8.92 9.98
CA LEU A 19 11.41 8.09 10.76
C LEU A 19 12.25 7.20 9.86
N ARG A 20 11.63 6.50 8.90
CA ARG A 20 12.33 5.68 7.91
C ARG A 20 13.38 6.50 7.15
N ASP A 21 12.97 7.65 6.61
CA ASP A 21 13.84 8.55 5.85
C ASP A 21 14.99 9.14 6.69
N SER A 22 14.80 9.21 8.00
CA SER A 22 15.83 9.72 8.92
C SER A 22 16.86 8.68 9.32
N LEU A 23 16.55 7.39 9.16
CA LEU A 23 17.44 6.29 9.54
C LEU A 23 18.48 6.02 8.44
N PRO A 24 19.68 5.55 8.80
CA PRO A 24 20.74 5.32 7.84
C PRO A 24 20.50 4.08 6.96
N ASP A 25 19.84 3.05 7.51
CA ASP A 25 19.66 1.74 6.89
C ASP A 25 18.21 1.25 7.05
N ASP A 26 17.64 0.61 6.02
CA ASP A 26 16.29 0.01 6.10
C ASP A 26 16.20 -1.07 7.21
N SER A 27 17.30 -1.76 7.51
CA SER A 27 17.34 -2.75 8.59
C SER A 27 17.05 -2.14 9.96
N ASP A 28 17.51 -0.91 10.21
CA ASP A 28 17.20 -0.21 11.48
C ASP A 28 15.70 0.06 11.61
N TYR A 29 15.05 0.36 10.49
CA TYR A 29 13.62 0.61 10.47
C TYR A 29 12.84 -0.68 10.71
N THR A 30 13.23 -1.78 10.05
CA THR A 30 12.64 -3.11 10.27
C THR A 30 12.80 -3.56 11.73
N ASP A 31 13.99 -3.42 12.31
CA ASP A 31 14.27 -3.80 13.71
C ASP A 31 13.46 -2.94 14.70
N LEU A 32 13.32 -1.65 14.42
CA LEU A 32 12.49 -0.75 15.22
C LEU A 32 11.02 -1.19 15.17
N LEU A 33 10.47 -1.44 13.98
CA LEU A 33 9.09 -1.91 13.84
C LEU A 33 8.88 -3.25 14.54
N ALA A 34 9.80 -4.20 14.40
CA ALA A 34 9.76 -5.48 15.11
C ALA A 34 9.70 -5.30 16.63
N THR A 35 10.42 -4.32 17.16
CA THR A 35 10.39 -3.97 18.60
C THR A 35 9.02 -3.40 19.01
N LEU A 36 8.37 -2.60 18.16
CA LEU A 36 7.03 -2.06 18.43
C LEU A 36 5.94 -3.14 18.50
N PHE A 37 6.12 -4.26 17.80
CA PHE A 37 5.18 -5.37 17.79
C PHE A 37 5.31 -6.31 18.99
N ILE A 38 6.27 -6.06 19.90
CA ILE A 38 6.37 -6.82 21.14
C ILE A 38 5.20 -6.42 22.06
N PRO A 39 4.37 -7.37 22.54
CA PRO A 39 3.22 -7.07 23.37
C PRO A 39 3.60 -6.29 24.64
N LYS A 40 2.78 -5.33 25.05
CA LYS A 40 3.04 -4.47 26.23
C LYS A 40 3.11 -5.26 27.54
N GLU A 41 2.46 -6.42 27.61
CA GLU A 41 2.54 -7.35 28.74
C GLU A 41 3.95 -7.94 28.89
N VAL A 42 4.70 -8.04 27.79
CA VAL A 42 6.07 -8.53 27.73
C VAL A 42 7.06 -7.38 27.87
N MET A 43 6.80 -6.25 27.20
CA MET A 43 7.67 -5.08 27.18
C MET A 43 6.88 -3.80 27.54
N PRO A 44 6.94 -3.34 28.80
CA PRO A 44 6.32 -2.09 29.20
C PRO A 44 6.89 -0.91 28.40
N THR A 45 6.11 0.16 28.21
CA THR A 45 6.51 1.32 27.39
C THR A 45 7.84 1.95 27.82
N SER A 46 8.14 1.99 29.12
CA SER A 46 9.42 2.50 29.61
C SER A 46 10.61 1.69 29.10
N GLU A 47 10.45 0.38 28.97
CA GLU A 47 11.45 -0.53 28.42
C GLU A 47 11.48 -0.45 26.91
N LEU A 48 10.32 -0.37 26.25
CA LEU A 48 10.23 -0.10 24.81
C LEU A 48 10.99 1.17 24.41
N LEU A 49 10.77 2.28 25.13
CA LEU A 49 11.48 3.55 24.91
C LEU A 49 13.00 3.41 25.06
N GLN A 50 13.48 2.54 25.95
CA GLN A 50 14.91 2.26 26.10
C GLN A 50 15.45 1.41 24.94
N ASN A 51 14.68 0.42 24.49
CA ASN A 51 15.07 -0.47 23.38
C ASN A 51 15.09 0.24 22.03
N VAL A 52 14.16 1.18 21.77
CA VAL A 52 14.15 1.91 20.49
C VAL A 52 15.10 3.10 20.45
N LEU A 53 15.54 3.61 21.61
CA LEU A 53 16.41 4.79 21.72
C LEU A 53 17.69 4.72 20.86
N PRO A 54 18.40 3.58 20.73
CA PRO A 54 19.55 3.46 19.84
C PRO A 54 19.23 3.82 18.38
N HIS A 55 18.07 3.42 17.84
CA HIS A 55 17.66 3.76 16.49
C HIS A 55 17.46 5.28 16.33
N PHE A 56 16.77 5.92 17.29
CA PHE A 56 16.58 7.37 17.27
C PHE A 56 17.87 8.18 17.46
N ARG A 57 18.90 7.62 18.10
CA ARG A 57 20.22 8.27 18.17
C ARG A 57 20.98 8.23 16.85
N ARG A 58 20.70 7.23 16.02
CA ARG A 58 21.25 7.10 14.66
C ARG A 58 20.48 7.93 13.64
N ALA A 59 19.22 8.24 13.93
CA ALA A 59 18.38 9.07 13.07
C ALA A 59 18.98 10.48 12.88
N SER A 60 18.89 11.00 11.65
CA SER A 60 19.36 12.34 11.30
C SER A 60 18.50 13.46 11.92
N ASN A 61 17.26 13.16 12.30
CA ASN A 61 16.35 14.09 12.95
C ASN A 61 16.18 13.78 14.45
N PRO A 62 16.86 14.51 15.36
CA PRO A 62 16.80 14.24 16.79
C PRO A 62 15.43 14.55 17.42
N GLY A 63 14.57 15.34 16.77
CA GLY A 63 13.24 15.68 17.27
C GLY A 63 12.26 14.51 17.23
N LEU A 64 12.53 13.50 16.39
CA LEU A 64 11.64 12.34 16.22
C LEU A 64 11.45 11.54 17.50
N PHE A 65 12.48 11.43 18.35
CA PHE A 65 12.35 10.70 19.60
C PHE A 65 11.36 11.38 20.56
N THR A 66 11.37 12.70 20.64
CA THR A 66 10.41 13.44 21.45
C THR A 66 8.99 13.26 20.93
N THR A 67 8.79 13.32 19.61
CA THR A 67 7.49 13.03 18.98
C THR A 67 7.05 11.60 19.29
N PHE A 68 7.94 10.63 19.18
CA PHE A 68 7.68 9.23 19.51
C PHE A 68 7.26 9.06 20.98
N GLN A 69 7.94 9.70 21.92
CA GLN A 69 7.58 9.69 23.34
C GLN A 69 6.17 10.24 23.59
N VAL A 70 5.77 11.30 22.88
CA VAL A 70 4.42 11.86 22.96
C VAL A 70 3.39 10.88 22.40
N ILE A 71 3.65 10.26 21.24
CA ILE A 71 2.79 9.23 20.65
C ILE A 71 2.62 8.05 21.62
N MET A 72 3.72 7.53 22.17
CA MET A 72 3.67 6.40 23.10
C MET A 72 2.88 6.74 24.37
N ARG A 73 3.06 7.94 24.93
CA ARG A 73 2.27 8.41 26.07
C ARG A 73 0.77 8.51 25.75
N ASN A 74 0.43 8.98 24.56
CA ASN A 74 -0.96 9.01 24.11
C ASN A 74 -1.54 7.59 24.00
N ALA A 75 -0.78 6.65 23.43
CA ALA A 75 -1.16 5.24 23.31
C ALA A 75 -1.36 4.58 24.68
N GLU A 76 -0.49 4.84 25.65
CA GLU A 76 -0.69 4.37 27.03
C GLU A 76 -1.97 4.90 27.69
N SER A 77 -2.29 6.16 27.44
CA SER A 77 -3.44 6.82 28.09
C SER A 77 -4.79 6.55 27.40
N ASN A 78 -4.77 6.10 26.15
CA ASN A 78 -5.97 5.95 25.33
C ASN A 78 -5.90 4.65 24.49
N PRO A 79 -6.60 3.58 24.92
CA PRO A 79 -6.62 2.30 24.22
C PRO A 79 -7.16 2.38 22.77
N THR A 80 -8.07 3.32 22.49
CA THR A 80 -8.58 3.53 21.13
C THR A 80 -7.48 4.08 20.23
N PHE A 81 -6.72 5.06 20.71
CA PHE A 81 -5.57 5.59 19.98
C PHE A 81 -4.46 4.57 19.82
N GLU A 82 -4.18 3.76 20.85
CA GLU A 82 -3.25 2.63 20.73
C GLU A 82 -3.65 1.67 19.61
N SER A 83 -4.94 1.29 19.54
CA SER A 83 -5.44 0.43 18.47
C SER A 83 -5.24 1.09 17.09
N THR A 84 -5.51 2.38 16.96
CA THR A 84 -5.25 3.13 15.72
C THR A 84 -3.76 3.15 15.35
N PHE A 85 -2.90 3.42 16.32
CA PHE A 85 -1.45 3.43 16.16
C PHE A 85 -0.95 2.07 15.65
N MET A 86 -1.35 0.97 16.31
CA MET A 86 -0.95 -0.37 15.89
C MET A 86 -1.48 -0.72 14.50
N ARG A 87 -2.74 -0.41 14.18
CA ARG A 87 -3.29 -0.63 12.83
C ARG A 87 -2.52 0.11 11.74
N VAL A 88 -2.10 1.35 12.01
CA VAL A 88 -1.24 2.11 11.08
C VAL A 88 0.10 1.41 10.93
N CYS A 89 0.76 1.02 12.03
CA CYS A 89 2.03 0.29 12.02
C CYS A 89 1.97 -1.01 11.20
N GLU A 90 0.92 -1.81 11.40
CA GLU A 90 0.69 -3.08 10.70
C GLU A 90 0.46 -2.87 9.20
N SER A 91 -0.06 -1.70 8.82
CA SER A 91 -0.42 -1.39 7.44
C SER A 91 0.64 -0.57 6.68
N LEU A 92 1.78 -0.22 7.29
CA LEU A 92 2.73 0.75 6.74
C LEU A 92 3.16 0.44 5.29
N GLU A 93 3.51 -0.81 4.99
CA GLU A 93 3.95 -1.22 3.65
C GLU A 93 2.84 -1.01 2.60
N VAL A 94 1.62 -1.46 2.91
CA VAL A 94 0.45 -1.29 2.02
C VAL A 94 0.11 0.19 1.85
N LEU A 95 0.15 0.96 2.94
CA LEU A 95 -0.12 2.39 2.93
C LEU A 95 0.87 3.14 2.01
N GLU A 96 2.15 2.78 2.05
CA GLU A 96 3.19 3.33 1.16
C GLU A 96 2.93 2.98 -0.32
N LYS A 97 2.61 1.72 -0.62
CA LYS A 97 2.22 1.30 -1.98
C LYS A 97 0.99 2.07 -2.50
N VAL A 98 0.00 2.29 -1.65
CA VAL A 98 -1.20 3.08 -2.00
C VAL A 98 -0.86 4.56 -2.18
N GLU A 99 -0.02 5.16 -1.33
CA GLU A 99 0.42 6.55 -1.50
C GLU A 99 1.13 6.74 -2.86
N ALA A 100 2.00 5.81 -3.23
CA ALA A 100 2.64 5.79 -4.54
C ALA A 100 1.62 5.64 -5.69
N ALA A 101 0.62 4.76 -5.55
CA ALA A 101 -0.46 4.61 -6.54
C ALA A 101 -1.33 5.88 -6.69
N LEU A 102 -1.42 6.67 -5.63
CA LEU A 102 -2.06 8.00 -5.60
C LEU A 102 -1.13 9.13 -6.04
N LEU A 103 0.10 8.83 -6.46
CA LEU A 103 1.14 9.79 -6.87
C LEU A 103 1.47 10.81 -5.77
N TYR A 104 1.52 10.37 -4.52
CA TYR A 104 1.84 11.22 -3.37
C TYR A 104 0.88 12.42 -3.23
N ASN A 105 -0.35 12.29 -3.74
CA ASN A 105 -1.37 13.32 -3.57
C ASN A 105 -1.92 13.28 -2.15
N LYS A 106 -1.38 14.14 -1.28
CA LYS A 106 -1.77 14.27 0.12
C LYS A 106 -3.29 14.27 0.36
N LYS A 107 -4.06 15.05 -0.40
CA LYS A 107 -5.52 15.14 -0.20
C LYS A 107 -6.24 13.84 -0.51
N LEU A 108 -5.80 13.13 -1.55
CA LEU A 108 -6.35 11.82 -1.88
C LEU A 108 -5.96 10.77 -0.85
N PHE A 109 -4.72 10.82 -0.37
CA PHE A 109 -4.23 9.88 0.63
C PHE A 109 -4.89 10.08 2.00
N GLU A 110 -5.08 11.32 2.46
CA GLU A 110 -5.89 11.62 3.65
C GLU A 110 -7.33 11.10 3.51
N ALA A 111 -7.96 11.31 2.34
CA ALA A 111 -9.30 10.78 2.08
C ALA A 111 -9.34 9.24 2.03
N TYR A 112 -8.27 8.60 1.57
CA TYR A 112 -8.11 7.15 1.61
C TYR A 112 -8.01 6.63 3.04
N LEU A 113 -7.16 7.24 3.89
CA LEU A 113 -7.03 6.87 5.31
C LEU A 113 -8.36 7.07 6.07
N GLN A 114 -9.10 8.12 5.75
CA GLN A 114 -10.45 8.32 6.29
C GLN A 114 -11.42 7.21 5.86
N ALA A 115 -11.31 6.73 4.61
CA ALA A 115 -12.14 5.65 4.12
C ALA A 115 -11.80 4.29 4.77
N LEU A 116 -10.54 4.08 5.20
CA LEU A 116 -10.13 2.90 5.98
C LEU A 116 -10.70 2.89 7.40
N GLN A 117 -11.07 4.05 7.95
CA GLN A 117 -11.58 4.20 9.32
C GLN A 117 -10.67 3.55 10.38
N LEU A 118 -9.35 3.73 10.26
CA LEU A 118 -8.35 3.16 11.18
C LEU A 118 -8.55 3.62 12.65
N ASP A 119 -9.17 4.78 12.83
CA ASP A 119 -9.55 5.39 14.10
C ASP A 119 -10.90 4.92 14.66
N ASN A 120 -11.67 4.14 13.89
CA ASN A 120 -12.94 3.58 14.32
C ASN A 120 -12.79 2.08 14.67
N VAL A 121 -12.64 1.80 15.96
CA VAL A 121 -12.52 0.41 16.46
C VAL A 121 -13.78 -0.42 16.26
N SER A 122 -14.94 0.21 16.05
CA SER A 122 -16.23 -0.46 15.88
C SER A 122 -16.69 -0.57 14.43
N ALA A 123 -15.88 -0.11 13.46
CA ALA A 123 -16.21 -0.24 12.05
C ALA A 123 -16.27 -1.71 11.64
N SER A 124 -17.37 -2.15 11.02
CA SER A 124 -17.43 -3.48 10.42
C SER A 124 -16.64 -3.52 9.13
N HIS A 125 -16.20 -4.73 8.74
CA HIS A 125 -15.52 -4.94 7.45
C HIS A 125 -16.36 -4.40 6.29
N GLU A 126 -17.67 -4.67 6.26
CA GLU A 126 -18.58 -4.16 5.24
C GLU A 126 -18.63 -2.62 5.19
N GLN A 127 -18.60 -1.94 6.35
CA GLN A 127 -18.57 -0.48 6.41
C GLN A 127 -17.28 0.11 5.84
N VAL A 128 -16.14 -0.51 6.13
CA VAL A 128 -14.84 -0.11 5.59
C VAL A 128 -14.81 -0.33 4.07
N MET A 129 -15.22 -1.50 3.59
CA MET A 129 -15.27 -1.82 2.16
C MET A 129 -16.18 -0.87 1.39
N ASN A 130 -17.37 -0.57 1.91
CA ASN A 130 -18.28 0.41 1.30
C ASN A 130 -17.67 1.82 1.28
N SER A 131 -16.94 2.21 2.33
CA SER A 131 -16.27 3.51 2.41
C SER A 131 -15.12 3.61 1.40
N LEU A 132 -14.31 2.56 1.28
CA LEU A 132 -13.26 2.44 0.26
C LEU A 132 -13.85 2.48 -1.15
N GLN A 133 -14.93 1.74 -1.42
CA GLN A 133 -15.57 1.73 -2.73
C GLN A 133 -16.08 3.12 -3.12
N ARG A 134 -16.69 3.82 -2.16
CA ARG A 134 -17.12 5.21 -2.35
C ARG A 134 -15.93 6.13 -2.64
N PHE A 135 -14.83 6.01 -1.89
CA PHE A 135 -13.60 6.76 -2.18
C PHE A 135 -13.09 6.50 -3.60
N LEU A 136 -12.98 5.24 -4.01
CA LEU A 136 -12.50 4.85 -5.34
C LEU A 136 -13.42 5.35 -6.46
N ASN A 137 -14.73 5.41 -6.24
CA ASN A 137 -15.68 5.83 -7.26
C ASN A 137 -15.88 7.35 -7.33
N GLU A 138 -15.82 8.06 -6.20
CA GLU A 138 -16.14 9.49 -6.13
C GLU A 138 -14.89 10.38 -6.17
N ARG A 139 -13.73 9.89 -5.70
CA ARG A 139 -12.52 10.71 -5.53
C ARG A 139 -11.41 10.35 -6.51
N CYS A 140 -11.40 9.13 -7.05
CA CYS A 140 -10.34 8.68 -7.95
C CYS A 140 -10.75 8.78 -9.42
N THR A 141 -9.80 9.15 -10.27
CA THR A 141 -9.97 8.98 -11.72
C THR A 141 -9.92 7.48 -12.09
N PRO A 142 -10.43 7.06 -13.26
CA PRO A 142 -10.36 5.65 -13.68
C PRO A 142 -8.94 5.07 -13.63
N SER A 143 -7.93 5.84 -14.05
CA SER A 143 -6.52 5.42 -14.01
C SER A 143 -5.98 5.33 -12.59
N THR A 144 -6.28 6.32 -11.73
CA THR A 144 -5.90 6.28 -10.31
C THR A 144 -6.53 5.08 -9.61
N ARG A 145 -7.82 4.83 -9.86
CA ARG A 145 -8.56 3.69 -9.30
C ARG A 145 -7.92 2.37 -9.70
N LEU A 146 -7.54 2.19 -10.97
CA LEU A 146 -6.87 0.98 -11.44
C LEU A 146 -5.52 0.75 -10.73
N ARG A 147 -4.72 1.79 -10.51
CA ARG A 147 -3.45 1.65 -9.77
C ARG A 147 -3.67 1.26 -8.31
N VAL A 148 -4.67 1.83 -7.64
CA VAL A 148 -5.00 1.43 -6.26
C VAL A 148 -5.55 0.00 -6.21
N GLN A 149 -6.40 -0.38 -7.18
CA GLN A 149 -6.89 -1.75 -7.30
C GLN A 149 -5.77 -2.76 -7.57
N LYS A 150 -4.76 -2.37 -8.34
CA LYS A 150 -3.55 -3.16 -8.56
C LYS A 150 -2.84 -3.46 -7.25
N VAL A 151 -2.63 -2.45 -6.39
CA VAL A 151 -2.02 -2.67 -5.06
C VAL A 151 -2.81 -3.70 -4.25
N PHE A 152 -4.15 -3.61 -4.21
CA PHE A 152 -4.94 -4.61 -3.49
C PHE A 152 -4.86 -6.01 -4.09
N ALA A 153 -4.83 -6.13 -5.41
CA ALA A 153 -4.65 -7.41 -6.08
C ALA A 153 -3.26 -8.01 -5.80
N GLU A 154 -2.22 -7.18 -5.78
CA GLU A 154 -0.84 -7.57 -5.45
C GLU A 154 -0.74 -8.07 -4.01
N GLU A 155 -1.26 -7.34 -3.02
CA GLU A 155 -1.27 -7.77 -1.62
C GLU A 155 -2.05 -9.07 -1.43
N SER A 156 -3.23 -9.18 -2.04
CA SER A 156 -4.04 -10.40 -1.98
C SER A 156 -3.34 -11.59 -2.64
N ALA A 157 -2.62 -11.38 -3.74
CA ALA A 157 -1.88 -12.43 -4.42
C ALA A 157 -0.61 -12.83 -3.64
N ALA A 158 0.09 -11.86 -3.04
CA ALA A 158 1.24 -12.10 -2.16
C ALA A 158 0.84 -12.99 -0.97
N ASP A 159 -0.26 -12.66 -0.30
CA ASP A 159 -0.77 -13.41 0.85
C ASP A 159 -1.25 -14.83 0.48
N GLU A 160 -2.02 -14.97 -0.61
CA GLU A 160 -2.61 -16.27 -0.98
C GLU A 160 -1.63 -17.23 -1.66
N LEU A 161 -0.72 -16.70 -2.47
CA LEU A 161 0.17 -17.49 -3.31
C LEU A 161 1.63 -17.45 -2.83
N GLY A 162 1.95 -16.66 -1.81
CA GLY A 162 3.31 -16.49 -1.28
C GLY A 162 4.26 -15.81 -2.27
N LEU A 163 3.76 -14.86 -3.08
CA LEU A 163 4.56 -14.16 -4.09
C LEU A 163 5.43 -13.09 -3.44
N SER A 164 6.70 -13.02 -3.83
CA SER A 164 7.55 -11.89 -3.46
C SER A 164 7.21 -10.64 -4.29
N ASN A 165 7.49 -9.45 -3.73
CA ASN A 165 7.34 -8.17 -4.43
C ASN A 165 8.10 -8.17 -5.78
N GLU A 166 9.29 -8.78 -5.84
CA GLU A 166 10.09 -8.87 -7.08
C GLU A 166 9.38 -9.65 -8.20
N VAL A 167 8.68 -10.74 -7.85
CA VAL A 167 7.90 -11.55 -8.81
C VAL A 167 6.70 -10.74 -9.32
N LEU A 168 6.00 -10.06 -8.42
CA LEU A 168 4.86 -9.20 -8.77
C LEU A 168 5.28 -8.06 -9.69
N GLU A 169 6.36 -7.35 -9.36
CA GLU A 169 6.92 -6.26 -10.16
C GLU A 169 7.38 -6.74 -11.54
N THR A 170 8.05 -7.89 -11.61
CA THR A 170 8.49 -8.49 -12.88
C THR A 170 7.30 -8.80 -13.76
N ALA A 171 6.28 -9.48 -13.23
CA ALA A 171 5.05 -9.78 -13.97
C ALA A 171 4.34 -8.50 -14.47
N ALA A 172 4.21 -7.50 -13.60
CA ALA A 172 3.60 -6.21 -13.94
C ALA A 172 4.39 -5.50 -15.05
N SER A 173 5.73 -5.56 -15.01
CA SER A 173 6.60 -4.93 -16.02
C SER A 173 6.51 -5.59 -17.39
N ILE A 174 6.43 -6.93 -17.45
CA ILE A 174 6.29 -7.70 -18.70
C ILE A 174 4.94 -7.38 -19.37
N LEU A 175 3.88 -7.32 -18.57
CA LEU A 175 2.53 -7.08 -19.08
C LEU A 175 2.30 -5.61 -19.43
N ASN A 176 2.83 -4.68 -18.63
CA ASN A 176 2.73 -3.23 -18.80
C ASN A 176 1.29 -2.78 -19.13
N ASP A 177 0.31 -3.31 -18.41
CA ASP A 177 -1.13 -3.02 -18.51
C ASP A 177 -1.78 -3.46 -17.19
N ASP A 178 -2.09 -2.49 -16.32
CA ASP A 178 -2.62 -2.77 -14.98
C ASP A 178 -3.93 -3.56 -15.02
N ALA A 179 -4.81 -3.30 -15.99
CA ALA A 179 -6.09 -3.99 -16.08
C ALA A 179 -5.94 -5.44 -16.55
N LEU A 180 -4.97 -5.72 -17.45
CA LEU A 180 -4.61 -7.09 -17.82
C LEU A 180 -3.92 -7.80 -16.65
N TYR A 181 -3.01 -7.12 -15.96
CA TYR A 181 -2.26 -7.65 -14.84
C TYR A 181 -3.16 -8.07 -13.67
N ILE A 182 -4.07 -7.19 -13.23
CA ILE A 182 -5.06 -7.51 -12.19
C ILE A 182 -5.86 -8.76 -12.55
N ARG A 183 -6.35 -8.85 -13.80
CA ARG A 183 -7.13 -10.00 -14.27
C ARG A 183 -6.33 -11.31 -14.24
N ILE A 184 -5.02 -11.24 -14.46
CA ILE A 184 -4.13 -12.40 -14.37
C ILE A 184 -3.93 -12.81 -12.91
N LEU A 185 -3.72 -11.87 -11.99
CA LEU A 185 -3.64 -12.16 -10.55
C LEU A 185 -4.94 -12.81 -10.05
N GLU A 186 -6.10 -12.25 -10.38
CA GLU A 186 -7.41 -12.82 -10.04
C GLU A 186 -7.56 -14.25 -10.59
N THR A 187 -7.07 -14.49 -11.80
CA THR A 187 -7.09 -15.83 -12.43
C THR A 187 -6.19 -16.79 -11.66
N LEU A 188 -4.98 -16.38 -11.27
CA LEU A 188 -4.06 -17.19 -10.47
C LEU A 188 -4.69 -17.56 -9.11
N GLN A 189 -5.28 -16.58 -8.41
CA GLN A 189 -5.93 -16.78 -7.11
C GLN A 189 -7.15 -17.71 -7.21
N LEU A 190 -8.04 -17.48 -8.18
CA LEU A 190 -9.19 -18.36 -8.40
C LEU A 190 -8.75 -19.81 -8.63
N ASN A 191 -7.70 -20.01 -9.44
CA ASN A 191 -7.22 -21.34 -9.76
C ASN A 191 -6.52 -22.02 -8.58
N TYR A 192 -5.85 -21.26 -7.70
CA TYR A 192 -5.29 -21.77 -6.45
C TYR A 192 -6.41 -22.28 -5.53
N ARG A 193 -7.50 -21.53 -5.40
CA ARG A 193 -8.68 -21.93 -4.61
C ARG A 193 -9.42 -23.13 -5.23
N GLU A 194 -9.46 -23.24 -6.55
CA GLU A 194 -10.08 -24.36 -7.29
C GLU A 194 -9.17 -25.59 -7.43
N ASN A 195 -7.91 -25.53 -6.96
CA ASN A 195 -6.89 -26.58 -7.09
C ASN A 195 -6.73 -27.12 -8.53
N LEU A 196 -6.72 -26.22 -9.50
CA LEU A 196 -6.55 -26.58 -10.91
C LEU A 196 -5.11 -26.95 -11.23
N ALA A 197 -4.93 -27.89 -12.16
CA ALA A 197 -3.60 -28.23 -12.68
C ALA A 197 -2.97 -27.02 -13.37
N TRP A 198 -1.67 -26.80 -13.14
CA TRP A 198 -0.93 -25.64 -13.64
C TRP A 198 -1.08 -25.40 -15.15
N ASN A 199 -1.03 -26.45 -15.97
CA ASN A 199 -1.23 -26.33 -17.42
C ASN A 199 -2.59 -25.70 -17.77
N GLY A 200 -3.64 -26.04 -17.03
CA GLY A 200 -4.97 -25.44 -17.21
C GLY A 200 -5.01 -23.96 -16.80
N VAL A 201 -4.20 -23.57 -15.80
CA VAL A 201 -4.01 -22.17 -15.40
C VAL A 201 -3.31 -21.39 -16.49
N VAL A 202 -2.19 -21.92 -16.99
CA VAL A 202 -1.42 -21.31 -18.09
C VAL A 202 -2.28 -21.16 -19.34
N ASP A 203 -3.09 -22.14 -19.71
CA ASP A 203 -4.00 -22.06 -20.86
C ASP A 203 -5.07 -20.94 -20.70
N ARG A 204 -5.61 -20.77 -19.48
CA ARG A 204 -6.55 -19.67 -19.18
C ARG A 204 -5.87 -18.31 -19.32
N ILE A 205 -4.69 -18.16 -18.74
CA ILE A 205 -3.89 -16.93 -18.80
C ILE A 205 -3.48 -16.63 -20.25
N LYS A 206 -3.07 -17.65 -21.01
CA LYS A 206 -2.74 -17.56 -22.44
C LYS A 206 -3.87 -16.95 -23.24
N LYS A 207 -5.09 -17.45 -23.04
CA LYS A 207 -6.27 -16.90 -23.71
C LYS A 207 -6.47 -15.42 -23.38
N ILE A 208 -6.36 -15.04 -22.10
CA ILE A 208 -6.51 -13.65 -21.65
C ILE A 208 -5.44 -12.73 -22.26
N VAL A 209 -4.18 -13.18 -22.30
CA VAL A 209 -3.06 -12.40 -22.85
C VAL A 209 -3.15 -12.30 -24.36
N LEU A 210 -3.44 -13.39 -25.08
CA LEU A 210 -3.55 -13.39 -26.54
C LEU A 210 -4.72 -12.53 -27.04
N GLU A 211 -5.80 -12.40 -26.26
CA GLU A 211 -6.93 -11.51 -26.58
C GLU A 211 -6.56 -10.02 -26.54
N LYS A 212 -5.64 -9.60 -25.65
CA LYS A 212 -5.29 -8.19 -25.45
C LYS A 212 -3.92 -7.79 -25.99
N LYS A 213 -2.89 -8.58 -25.71
CA LYS A 213 -1.47 -8.28 -25.99
C LYS A 213 -0.74 -9.54 -26.45
N PRO A 214 -1.05 -10.08 -27.65
CA PRO A 214 -0.46 -11.34 -28.10
C PRO A 214 1.06 -11.32 -28.22
N ALA A 215 1.65 -10.15 -28.48
CA ALA A 215 3.11 -9.99 -28.61
C ALA A 215 3.88 -10.25 -27.31
N VAL A 216 3.26 -10.09 -26.13
CA VAL A 216 3.94 -10.30 -24.84
C VAL A 216 3.85 -11.75 -24.36
N TRP A 217 3.03 -12.59 -25.00
CA TRP A 217 2.76 -13.94 -24.52
C TRP A 217 4.03 -14.78 -24.39
N VAL A 218 4.91 -14.78 -25.39
CA VAL A 218 6.13 -15.61 -25.36
C VAL A 218 7.02 -15.27 -24.16
N VAL A 219 7.15 -13.98 -23.83
CA VAL A 219 7.96 -13.54 -22.68
C VAL A 219 7.26 -13.93 -21.37
N PHE A 220 5.94 -13.75 -21.31
CA PHE A 220 5.17 -14.07 -20.12
C PHE A 220 5.03 -15.58 -19.86
N GLU A 221 4.96 -16.41 -20.91
CA GLU A 221 4.97 -17.88 -20.85
C GLU A 221 6.28 -18.37 -20.22
N ASN A 222 7.43 -17.86 -20.66
CA ASN A 222 8.72 -18.18 -20.04
C ASN A 222 8.76 -17.78 -18.56
N PHE A 223 8.22 -16.61 -18.22
CA PHE A 223 8.12 -16.17 -16.82
C PHE A 223 7.25 -17.11 -15.97
N LEU A 224 6.11 -17.57 -16.51
CA LEU A 224 5.24 -18.52 -15.82
C LEU A 224 5.87 -19.91 -15.66
N ASP A 225 6.62 -20.36 -16.66
CA ASP A 225 7.35 -21.64 -16.61
C ASP A 225 8.44 -21.60 -15.53
N ASP A 226 9.17 -20.50 -15.42
CA ASP A 226 10.18 -20.29 -14.37
C ASP A 226 9.56 -20.13 -12.98
N PHE A 227 8.34 -19.59 -12.90
CA PHE A 227 7.58 -19.41 -11.66
C PHE A 227 6.96 -20.72 -11.11
N HIS A 228 6.86 -21.78 -11.91
CA HIS A 228 6.07 -22.97 -11.57
C HIS A 228 6.31 -23.48 -10.12
N PRO A 229 5.28 -23.47 -9.23
CA PRO A 229 5.44 -23.74 -7.80
C PRO A 229 6.02 -25.13 -7.46
N SER A 230 5.97 -26.09 -8.39
CA SER A 230 6.39 -27.48 -8.15
C SER A 230 7.83 -27.81 -8.54
N GLY A 231 8.64 -26.85 -9.00
CA GLY A 231 10.05 -27.16 -9.22
C GLY A 231 10.87 -26.16 -10.02
N ARG A 232 11.44 -25.18 -9.32
CA ARG A 232 12.87 -24.81 -9.37
C ARG A 232 13.13 -23.77 -8.29
N GLN A 233 13.95 -24.14 -7.30
CA GLN A 233 14.55 -23.22 -6.36
C GLN A 233 15.66 -22.42 -7.07
N ASP A 234 15.73 -21.12 -6.77
CA ASP A 234 16.80 -20.17 -7.05
C ASP A 234 17.22 -19.99 -8.52
N HIS A 235 16.77 -18.93 -9.21
CA HIS A 235 17.59 -18.21 -10.22
C HIS A 235 17.10 -16.77 -10.45
N THR A 236 18.02 -15.81 -10.38
CA THR A 236 17.89 -14.45 -10.91
C THR A 236 18.00 -14.49 -12.44
N VAL A 237 16.88 -14.61 -13.13
CA VAL A 237 16.84 -14.60 -14.61
C VAL A 237 16.61 -13.17 -15.11
N TYR A 238 17.57 -12.66 -15.89
CA TYR A 238 17.44 -11.39 -16.60
C TYR A 238 16.52 -11.57 -17.82
N TYR A 239 15.34 -10.94 -17.79
CA TYR A 239 14.44 -10.87 -18.93
C TYR A 239 14.74 -9.60 -19.74
N PRO A 240 15.43 -9.69 -20.90
CA PRO A 240 15.64 -8.52 -21.73
C PRO A 240 14.28 -8.02 -22.27
N LEU A 241 13.79 -6.93 -21.69
CA LEU A 241 12.62 -6.22 -22.21
C LEU A 241 12.88 -5.80 -23.67
N PRO A 242 11.91 -5.94 -24.59
CA PRO A 242 12.09 -5.46 -25.96
C PRO A 242 12.39 -3.96 -25.98
N GLU A 243 13.36 -3.52 -26.79
CA GLU A 243 13.86 -2.12 -26.85
C GLU A 243 12.77 -1.05 -26.98
N ALA A 244 11.62 -1.39 -27.57
CA ALA A 244 10.46 -0.51 -27.68
C ALA A 244 9.84 -0.11 -26.32
N TYR A 245 10.00 -0.92 -25.27
CA TYR A 245 9.43 -0.67 -23.95
C TYR A 245 10.38 0.12 -23.02
N GLN A 246 11.70 0.02 -23.23
CA GLN A 246 12.69 0.81 -22.47
C GLN A 246 12.57 2.32 -22.75
N GLN A 247 12.10 2.70 -23.94
CA GLN A 247 11.89 4.11 -24.27
C GLN A 247 10.67 4.71 -23.58
N GLN A 248 9.63 3.92 -23.25
CA GLN A 248 8.42 4.43 -22.59
C GLN A 248 8.59 4.63 -21.08
N GLN A 249 9.35 3.76 -20.39
CA GLN A 249 9.62 3.94 -18.95
C GLN A 249 10.39 5.23 -18.65
N ASN A 250 11.30 5.64 -19.55
CA ASN A 250 12.06 6.90 -19.43
C ASN A 250 11.19 8.17 -19.45
N TYR A 251 9.95 8.11 -19.95
CA TYR A 251 9.02 9.24 -19.90
C TYR A 251 8.29 9.33 -18.55
N HIS A 252 8.02 8.21 -17.86
CA HIS A 252 7.35 8.23 -16.56
C HIS A 252 8.29 8.62 -15.41
N THR A 253 9.56 8.26 -15.46
CA THR A 253 10.54 8.63 -14.42
C THR A 253 10.89 10.14 -14.46
N LYS A 254 10.78 10.78 -15.62
CA LYS A 254 11.07 12.23 -15.76
C LYS A 254 10.00 13.11 -15.15
N ASP A 255 8.73 12.68 -15.15
CA ASP A 255 7.64 13.47 -14.57
C ASP A 255 7.67 13.47 -13.02
N LEU A 256 8.21 12.41 -12.40
CA LEU A 256 8.41 12.32 -10.95
C LEU A 256 9.63 13.12 -10.45
N ALA A 257 10.68 13.27 -11.27
CA ALA A 257 11.90 13.98 -10.86
C ALA A 257 11.76 15.51 -10.83
N THR A 258 10.74 16.09 -11.50
CA THR A 258 10.57 17.55 -11.59
C THR A 258 9.74 18.19 -10.47
N ASN A 259 9.20 17.42 -9.52
CA ASN A 259 8.27 17.97 -8.51
C ASN A 259 8.84 18.07 -7.08
N ASN A 260 10.15 17.84 -6.90
CA ASN A 260 10.82 17.83 -5.59
C ASN A 260 11.33 19.19 -5.07
N ASN A 261 10.82 20.30 -5.61
CA ASN A 261 11.03 21.61 -5.01
C ASN A 261 9.68 22.19 -4.58
N ASN A 262 9.34 22.07 -3.30
CA ASN A 262 8.71 23.18 -2.60
C ASN A 262 8.99 23.15 -1.11
N ASP A 263 9.70 24.19 -0.72
CA ASP A 263 10.08 24.62 0.60
C ASP A 263 8.92 24.78 1.60
N TYR A 264 9.29 24.55 2.85
CA TYR A 264 8.64 25.00 4.07
C TYR A 264 8.18 26.48 4.00
N ALA A 265 6.89 26.73 4.27
CA ALA A 265 6.43 28.04 4.72
C ALA A 265 5.15 27.95 5.59
N VAL A 266 5.38 28.02 6.89
CA VAL A 266 4.72 28.83 7.94
C VAL A 266 3.31 29.39 7.65
N PHE A 267 2.39 29.08 8.57
CA PHE A 267 1.07 29.69 8.79
C PHE A 267 1.06 31.23 8.73
N CYS A 268 0.02 31.80 8.09
CA CYS A 268 -0.70 32.98 8.60
C CYS A 268 -2.10 33.09 7.95
N GLU A 269 -3.10 33.31 8.80
CA GLU A 269 -4.50 33.60 8.48
C GLU A 269 -4.65 34.85 7.59
N HIS A 270 -5.66 34.86 6.71
CA HIS A 270 -6.65 35.94 6.62
C HIS A 270 -7.86 35.50 5.77
N SER A 271 -9.06 35.74 6.32
CA SER A 271 -10.34 35.73 5.60
C SER A 271 -10.37 36.83 4.53
N VAL A 272 -11.12 36.62 3.44
CA VAL A 272 -12.30 37.43 3.04
C VAL A 272 -12.93 36.89 1.73
N MET A 273 -14.25 36.98 1.75
CA MET A 273 -15.33 36.66 0.83
C MET A 273 -15.26 36.99 -0.69
N THR A 274 -16.11 36.25 -1.40
CA THR A 274 -17.09 36.61 -2.47
C THR A 274 -16.88 36.20 -3.93
N ASN A 275 -17.90 35.44 -4.38
CA ASN A 275 -18.71 35.52 -5.61
C ASN A 275 -18.12 35.23 -7.00
N GLY A 276 -18.79 34.29 -7.68
CA GLY A 276 -19.46 34.64 -8.94
C GLY A 276 -19.30 33.71 -10.14
N THR A 277 -20.38 32.94 -10.40
CA THR A 277 -20.98 32.63 -11.71
C THR A 277 -20.27 31.73 -12.74
N GLY A 278 -20.91 30.57 -13.00
CA GLY A 278 -21.60 30.31 -14.27
C GLY A 278 -20.85 29.53 -15.35
N GLY A 279 -21.39 28.39 -15.77
CA GLY A 279 -20.92 27.69 -16.97
C GLY A 279 -21.45 26.26 -17.12
N ASP A 280 -22.68 26.16 -17.58
CA ASP A 280 -23.42 24.93 -17.92
C ASP A 280 -22.87 24.29 -19.21
N SER A 281 -22.63 22.97 -19.24
CA SER A 281 -22.66 22.15 -20.48
C SER A 281 -22.62 20.64 -20.24
N LYS A 282 -23.45 19.99 -21.05
CA LYS A 282 -23.97 18.62 -21.00
C LYS A 282 -23.02 17.51 -21.47
N ASP A 283 -23.47 16.30 -21.17
CA ASP A 283 -23.27 15.03 -21.87
C ASP A 283 -21.90 14.38 -21.77
N LYS A 284 -21.81 13.36 -20.91
CA LYS A 284 -21.06 12.14 -21.21
C LYS A 284 -21.67 10.93 -20.49
N ARG A 285 -21.95 9.93 -21.32
CA ARG A 285 -22.57 8.64 -21.02
C ARG A 285 -21.87 7.93 -19.87
N GLU A 286 -22.65 7.58 -18.85
CA GLU A 286 -22.26 6.64 -17.80
C GLU A 286 -22.08 5.25 -18.42
N VAL A 287 -20.82 4.80 -18.53
CA VAL A 287 -20.51 3.38 -18.61
C VAL A 287 -20.49 2.89 -17.17
N ASN A 288 -21.60 2.28 -16.77
CA ASN A 288 -21.79 1.65 -15.47
C ASN A 288 -20.89 0.41 -15.37
N GLY A 289 -19.60 0.63 -15.12
CA GLY A 289 -18.64 -0.39 -14.74
C GLY A 289 -18.65 -0.55 -13.23
N GLY A 290 -19.74 -1.11 -12.69
CA GLY A 290 -19.81 -1.56 -11.32
C GLY A 290 -18.88 -2.76 -11.15
N ALA A 291 -17.60 -2.50 -10.89
CA ALA A 291 -16.64 -3.53 -10.53
C ALA A 291 -16.71 -3.78 -9.02
N THR A 292 -17.02 -5.01 -8.66
CA THR A 292 -16.87 -5.56 -7.31
C THR A 292 -15.41 -5.45 -6.90
N ILE A 293 -15.14 -4.91 -5.71
CA ILE A 293 -13.77 -4.88 -5.16
C ILE A 293 -13.35 -6.32 -4.90
N VAL A 294 -12.13 -6.68 -5.32
CA VAL A 294 -11.42 -7.90 -4.90
C VAL A 294 -11.34 -7.86 -3.37
N GLU A 295 -12.00 -8.82 -2.73
CA GLU A 295 -12.05 -8.95 -1.27
C GLU A 295 -10.62 -8.91 -0.70
N MET A 296 -10.33 -7.93 0.17
CA MET A 296 -9.01 -7.86 0.79
C MET A 296 -8.78 -9.12 1.65
N PRO A 297 -7.56 -9.69 1.65
CA PRO A 297 -7.25 -10.81 2.53
C PRO A 297 -7.52 -10.39 3.98
N GLN A 298 -8.25 -11.23 4.71
CA GLN A 298 -8.39 -11.08 6.14
C GLN A 298 -7.02 -11.36 6.75
N GLN A 299 -6.36 -10.34 7.30
CA GLN A 299 -5.29 -10.59 8.27
C GLN A 299 -5.94 -11.24 9.49
N GLN A 300 -5.94 -12.57 9.54
CA GLN A 300 -6.27 -13.28 10.77
C GLN A 300 -5.18 -12.94 11.79
N PRO A 301 -5.55 -12.53 13.02
CA PRO A 301 -4.56 -12.35 14.07
C PRO A 301 -3.79 -13.66 14.23
N ARG A 302 -2.46 -13.61 14.12
CA ARG A 302 -1.59 -14.76 14.39
C ARG A 302 -1.94 -15.26 15.79
N GLU A 303 -2.52 -16.45 15.90
CA GLU A 303 -2.69 -17.13 17.17
C GLU A 303 -1.30 -17.31 17.77
N VAL A 304 -1.02 -16.56 18.84
CA VAL A 304 0.13 -16.80 19.70
C VAL A 304 -0.12 -18.17 20.31
N LEU A 305 0.55 -19.19 19.76
CA LEU A 305 0.61 -20.53 20.33
C LEU A 305 1.02 -20.41 21.79
N GLY A 306 0.03 -20.59 22.67
CA GLY A 306 0.23 -20.68 24.11
C GLY A 306 1.18 -21.83 24.39
N SER A 307 2.39 -21.51 24.81
CA SER A 307 3.30 -22.48 25.39
C SER A 307 2.71 -22.93 26.71
N VAL A 308 2.25 -24.18 26.70
CA VAL A 308 1.93 -24.98 27.87
C VAL A 308 3.17 -25.03 28.77
N TYR A 309 3.03 -24.52 29.99
CA TYR A 309 3.69 -25.04 31.18
C TYR A 309 2.62 -25.40 32.20
#